data_AF-A0A7C1T8N4-F1
#
_entry.id   AF-A0A7C1T8N4-F1
#
_cell.length_a   1.000
_cell.length_b   1.000
_cell.length_c   1.000
_cell.angle_alpha   90.00
_cell.angle_beta   90.00
_cell.angle_gamma   90.00
#
_symmetry.space_group_name_H-M   'P 1'
#
loop_
_entity.id
_entity.type
_entity.pdbx_description
1 polymer ?
#
loop_
_entity_poly.entity_id
_entity_poly.type
_entity_poly.pdbx_seq_one_letter_code
_entity_poly.pdbx_strand_id
1 'polypeptide(L)' 'MNTKLKPQPSTLDPQEEAIRSLYLESLHLVERLHRRLLDVIKDEFDRKGRSDINAVQALLL' A
#
# COMPACT_ATOMS: atom_id res chain seq x y z
N MET A 1 40.79 -18.56 18.14
CA MET A 1 39.73 -19.16 17.30
C MET A 1 38.60 -18.15 17.20
N ASN A 2 38.61 -17.26 16.20
CA ASN A 2 37.56 -16.25 16.05
C ASN A 2 37.10 -16.25 14.59
N THR A 3 35.95 -16.87 14.36
CA THR A 3 35.26 -17.02 13.07
C THR A 3 34.68 -15.69 12.62
N LYS A 4 35.26 -15.10 11.56
CA LYS A 4 34.68 -13.93 10.89
C LYS A 4 33.40 -14.34 10.15
N LEU A 5 32.24 -14.00 10.70
CA LEU A 5 30.99 -13.92 9.93
C LEU A 5 31.15 -12.77 8.91
N LYS A 6 31.44 -13.10 7.66
CA LYS A 6 31.29 -12.16 6.54
C LYS A 6 29.79 -12.09 6.20
N PRO A 7 29.19 -10.89 6.05
CA PRO A 7 27.81 -10.78 5.61
C PRO A 7 27.76 -11.29 4.17
N GLN A 8 27.20 -12.48 3.99
CA GLN A 8 26.98 -13.05 2.68
C GLN A 8 25.81 -12.27 2.07
N PRO A 9 25.98 -11.67 0.87
CA PRO A 9 24.88 -10.98 0.22
C PRO A 9 23.78 -12.02 -0.01
N SER A 10 22.59 -11.77 0.52
CA SER A 10 21.40 -12.58 0.26
C SER A 10 21.08 -12.46 -1.23
N THR A 11 21.61 -13.36 -2.03
CA THR A 11 21.22 -13.54 -3.44
C THR A 11 19.84 -14.18 -3.42
N LEU A 12 18.80 -13.35 -3.34
CA LEU A 12 17.43 -13.80 -3.64
C LEU A 12 17.42 -14.35 -5.05
N ASP A 13 16.70 -15.45 -5.27
CA ASP A 13 16.55 -16.03 -6.60
C ASP A 13 15.97 -14.95 -7.55
N PRO A 14 16.52 -14.75 -8.76
CA PRO A 14 15.97 -13.81 -9.73
C PRO A 14 14.46 -13.96 -9.95
N GLN A 15 13.94 -15.18 -9.82
CA GLN A 15 12.50 -15.44 -9.89
C GLN A 15 11.72 -14.89 -8.68
N GLU A 16 12.28 -15.01 -7.47
CA GLU A 16 11.69 -14.43 -6.26
C GLU A 16 11.67 -12.90 -6.32
N GLU A 17 12.72 -12.29 -6.88
CA GLU A 17 12.81 -10.83 -7.03
C GLU A 17 11.79 -10.31 -8.05
N ALA A 18 11.58 -11.04 -9.16
CA ALA A 18 10.53 -10.72 -10.14
C ALA A 18 9.12 -10.82 -9.53
N ILE A 19 8.83 -11.88 -8.78
CA ILE A 19 7.54 -12.06 -8.08
C ILE A 19 7.32 -10.95 -7.06
N ARG A 20 8.35 -10.63 -6.26
CA ARG A 20 8.28 -9.54 -5.28
C ARG A 20 8.01 -8.19 -5.95
N SER A 21 8.66 -7.92 -7.08
CA SER A 21 8.42 -6.70 -7.86
C SER A 21 6.96 -6.59 -8.30
N LEU A 22 6.42 -7.64 -8.92
CA LEU A 22 5.02 -7.70 -9.38
C LEU A 22 4.03 -7.56 -8.22
N TYR A 23 4.33 -8.18 -7.07
CA TYR A 23 3.52 -8.04 -5.87
C TYR A 23 3.49 -6.59 -5.37
N LEU A 24 4.66 -5.94 -5.28
CA LEU A 24 4.74 -4.55 -4.83
C LEU A 24 4.09 -3.58 -5.82
N GLU A 25 4.17 -3.85 -7.12
CA GLU A 25 3.45 -3.07 -8.12
C GLU A 25 1.93 -3.22 -7.95
N SER A 26 1.46 -4.45 -7.80
CA SER A 26 0.04 -4.75 -7.54
C SER A 26 -0.46 -4.06 -6.27
N LEU A 27 0.33 -4.12 -5.19
CA LEU A 27 0.02 -3.45 -3.93
C LEU A 27 -0.08 -1.94 -4.11
N HIS A 28 0.86 -1.32 -4.82
CA HIS A 28 0.80 0.12 -5.14
C HIS A 28 -0.46 0.50 -5.92
N LEU A 29 -0.88 -0.34 -6.88
CA LEU A 29 -2.12 -0.11 -7.62
C LEU A 29 -3.35 -0.17 -6.71
N VAL A 30 -3.42 -1.16 -5.82
CA VAL A 30 -4.52 -1.32 -4.85
C VAL A 30 -4.56 -0.13 -3.89
N GLU A 31 -3.42 0.30 -3.33
CA GLU A 31 -3.37 1.45 -2.43
C GLU A 31 -3.81 2.76 -3.13
N ARG A 32 -3.40 2.95 -4.38
CA ARG A 32 -3.84 4.10 -5.18
C ARG A 32 -5.35 4.07 -5.41
N LEU A 33 -5.89 2.91 -5.78
CA LEU A 33 -7.33 2.73 -5.96
C LEU A 33 -8.09 3.06 -4.66
N HIS A 34 -7.60 2.56 -3.53
CA HIS A 34 -8.21 2.81 -2.23
C HIS A 34 -8.22 4.32 -1.88
N ARG A 35 -7.11 5.04 -2.08
CA ARG A 35 -7.08 6.50 -1.87
C ARG A 35 -8.04 7.24 -2.79
N ARG A 36 -8.10 6.87 -4.08
CA ARG A 36 -9.04 7.48 -5.03
C ARG A 36 -10.49 7.25 -4.66
N LEU A 37 -10.82 6.06 -4.16
CA LEU A 37 -12.15 5.77 -3.67
C LEU A 37 -12.49 6.62 -2.43
N LEU A 38 -11.55 6.74 -1.49
CA LEU A 38 -11.72 7.60 -0.31
C LEU A 38 -11.93 9.08 -0.70
N ASP A 39 -11.18 9.57 -1.69
CA ASP A 39 -11.36 10.94 -2.23
C ASP A 39 -12.79 11.12 -2.79
N VAL A 40 -13.26 10.18 -3.63
CA VAL A 40 -14.62 10.23 -4.22
C VAL A 40 -15.70 10.16 -3.15
N ILE A 41 -15.54 9.27 -2.15
CA ILE A 41 -16.46 9.18 -1.03
C ILE A 41 -16.52 10.52 -0.30
N LYS A 42 -15.37 11.09 0.05
CA LYS A 42 -15.30 12.38 0.74
C LYS A 42 -15.98 13.48 -0.06
N ASP A 43 -15.69 13.59 -1.35
CA ASP A 43 -16.30 14.60 -2.23
C ASP A 43 -17.84 14.51 -2.24
N GLU A 44 -18.40 13.30 -2.22
CA GLU A 44 -19.84 13.09 -2.16
C GLU A 44 -20.46 13.45 -0.79
N PHE A 45 -19.75 13.23 0.32
CA PHE A 45 -20.16 13.66 1.66
C PHE A 45 -20.07 15.18 1.83
N ASP A 46 -18.99 15.80 1.36
CA ASP A 46 -18.80 17.25 1.36
C ASP A 46 -19.91 17.94 0.54
N ARG A 47 -20.25 17.39 -0.63
CA ARG A 47 -21.36 17.89 -1.47
C ARG A 47 -22.72 17.81 -0.77
N LYS A 48 -22.92 16.81 0.09
CA LYS A 48 -24.16 16.64 0.88
C LYS A 48 -24.17 17.48 2.17
N GLY A 49 -23.16 18.34 2.39
CA GLY A 49 -23.04 19.18 3.58
C GLY A 49 -22.64 18.41 4.84
N ARG A 50 -21.98 17.25 4.68
CA ARG A 50 -21.52 16.37 5.77
C ARG A 50 -19.98 16.41 5.84
N SER A 51 -19.43 17.61 5.99
CA SER A 51 -17.99 17.89 6.01
C SER A 51 -17.24 17.38 7.25
N ASP A 52 -17.98 16.96 8.28
CA ASP A 52 -17.41 16.60 9.58
C ASP A 52 -16.98 15.12 9.65
N ILE A 53 -17.16 14.37 8.57
CA ILE A 53 -16.87 12.94 8.48
C ILE A 53 -15.68 12.73 7.54
N ASN A 54 -14.61 12.12 8.05
CA ASN A 54 -13.46 11.74 7.23
C ASN A 54 -13.82 10.55 6.31
N ALA A 55 -13.19 10.46 5.13
CA ALA A 55 -13.42 9.38 4.15
C ALA A 55 -13.35 7.97 4.76
N VAL A 56 -12.42 7.79 5.70
CA VAL A 56 -12.24 6.52 6.45
C VAL A 56 -13.42 6.25 7.39
N GLN A 57 -13.97 7.29 8.02
CA GLN A 57 -15.15 7.18 8.89
C GLN A 57 -16.42 6.93 8.08
N ALA A 58 -16.52 7.55 6.90
CA ALA A 58 -17.59 7.31 5.94
C ALA A 58 -17.59 5.87 5.40
N LEU A 59 -16.44 5.20 5.35
CA LEU A 59 -16.34 3.79 4.95
C LEU A 59 -16.87 2.82 6.03
N LEU A 60 -16.99 3.27 7.28
CA LEU A 60 -17.38 2.45 8.45
C LEU A 60 -18.83 2.71 8.93
N LEU A 61 -19.56 3.62 8.29
CA LEU A 61 -20.96 3.96 8.56
C LEU A 61 -21.88 3.39 7.47
#